data_AF-A0A852DPY2-F1
#
_entry.id   AF-A0A852DPY2-F1
#
_cell.length_a   1.000
_cell.length_b   1.000
_cell.length_c   1.000
_cell.angle_alpha   90.00
_cell.angle_beta   90.00
_cell.angle_gamma   90.00
#
_symmetry.space_group_name_H-M   'P 1'
#
loop_
_entity.id
_entity.type
_entity.pdbx_description
1 polymer ?
#
loop_
_entity_poly.entity_id
_entity_poly.type
_entity_poly.pdbx_seq_one_letter_code
_entity_poly.pdbx_strand_id
1 'polypeptide(L)'
;ISFTEALQHFQSAELPSSRGTARAPGRRGILAALLRCLGGPPRLRPQLRGEQELALAMAQCALDDSERVHMRILQTIYRQLTRSRLGCPRYGAHWEELGFQGRTGSSPLPGDIPKIHPDLPVPSQLPQALPVLQSQPHWPPLGMLQRLNNFPFCIMSVNITRIVIQALQEERLSRECNRRQQVIGVLNDLYAAAFLRLSRLWEQQHGTVANAGFFLKELELSTKKKPRQLLKSLEAYLSR
;
A
#
# COMPACT_ATOMS: atom_id res chain seq x y z
N ILE A 1 -18.14 1.39 2.03
CA ILE A 1 -17.78 2.83 1.95
C ILE A 1 -17.17 3.08 0.58
N SER A 2 -17.37 4.23 -0.06
CA SER A 2 -16.71 4.54 -1.34
C SER A 2 -15.30 5.10 -1.13
N PHE A 3 -14.48 5.09 -2.20
CA PHE A 3 -13.18 5.78 -2.22
C PHE A 3 -13.30 7.23 -1.77
N THR A 4 -14.20 7.96 -2.42
CA THR A 4 -14.38 9.40 -2.23
C THR A 4 -14.82 9.70 -0.80
N GLU A 5 -15.73 8.90 -0.25
CA GLU A 5 -16.20 9.05 1.12
C GLU A 5 -15.08 8.81 2.13
N ALA A 6 -14.25 7.78 1.92
CA ALA A 6 -13.09 7.51 2.76
C ALA A 6 -12.05 8.63 2.67
N LEU A 7 -11.72 9.09 1.46
CA LEU A 7 -10.76 10.18 1.25
C LEU A 7 -11.24 11.51 1.86
N GLN A 8 -12.54 11.82 1.73
CA GLN A 8 -13.14 13.01 2.33
C GLN A 8 -12.99 13.02 3.85
N HIS A 9 -13.20 11.87 4.51
CA HIS A 9 -12.97 11.76 5.95
C HIS A 9 -11.54 12.17 6.32
N PHE A 10 -10.53 11.63 5.65
CA PHE A 10 -9.12 11.99 5.89
C PHE A 10 -8.77 13.43 5.54
N GLN A 11 -9.46 14.03 4.56
CA GLN A 11 -9.29 15.45 4.23
C GLN A 11 -9.87 16.38 5.30
N SER A 12 -10.96 15.96 5.94
CA SER A 12 -11.66 16.73 6.97
C SER A 12 -11.18 16.48 8.40
N ALA A 13 -10.55 15.32 8.64
CA ALA A 13 -10.08 14.93 9.96
C ALA A 13 -8.80 15.70 10.33
N GLU A 14 -8.65 16.03 11.61
CA GLU A 14 -7.37 16.50 12.15
C GLU A 14 -6.38 15.33 12.21
N LEU A 15 -5.77 15.02 11.07
CA LEU A 15 -4.73 14.00 11.02
C LEU A 15 -3.47 14.50 11.73
N PRO A 16 -2.69 13.61 12.37
CA PRO A 16 -1.43 13.99 12.97
C PRO A 16 -0.61 14.72 11.91
N SER A 17 -0.30 15.99 12.20
CA SER A 17 0.62 16.76 11.36
C SER A 17 1.88 15.93 11.20
N SER A 18 2.27 15.61 9.96
CA SER A 18 3.50 14.86 9.66
C SER A 18 4.79 15.63 10.00
N ARG A 19 4.73 16.55 10.97
CA ARG A 19 5.83 17.36 11.50
C ARG A 19 6.85 16.55 12.30
N GLY A 20 6.60 15.27 12.56
CA GLY A 20 7.58 14.35 13.14
C GLY A 20 8.51 13.78 12.07
N THR A 21 9.76 14.24 12.07
CA THR A 21 10.92 13.64 11.38
C THR A 21 10.82 13.44 9.86
N ALA A 22 10.48 14.51 9.13
CA ALA A 22 11.17 14.73 7.86
C ALA A 22 12.66 14.91 8.18
N ARG A 23 13.44 13.83 8.15
CA ARG A 23 14.90 13.91 8.13
C ARG A 23 15.20 14.73 6.88
N ALA A 24 15.50 16.02 7.07
CA ALA A 24 15.85 16.91 5.98
C ALA A 24 16.86 16.14 5.12
N PRO A 25 16.64 16.00 3.80
CA PRO A 25 17.59 15.29 2.94
C PRO A 25 18.94 15.96 3.17
N GLY A 26 19.86 15.23 3.83
CA GLY A 26 21.06 15.79 4.44
C GLY A 26 21.73 16.73 3.45
N ARG A 27 22.01 17.97 3.91
CA ARG A 27 22.65 19.09 3.19
C ARG A 27 23.31 18.62 1.88
N ARG A 28 22.52 18.55 0.80
CA ARG A 28 23.04 18.11 -0.51
C ARG A 28 23.80 19.30 -1.09
N GLY A 29 25.13 19.25 -1.02
CA GLY A 29 26.04 20.33 -1.38
C GLY A 29 25.86 20.89 -2.80
N ILE A 30 26.56 21.97 -3.08
CA ILE A 30 26.49 22.78 -4.32
C ILE A 30 26.62 21.90 -5.59
N LEU A 31 27.41 20.83 -5.54
CA LEU A 31 27.56 19.85 -6.63
C LEU A 31 26.25 19.13 -6.99
N ALA A 32 25.42 18.80 -6.01
CA ALA A 32 24.10 18.21 -6.28
C ALA A 32 23.16 19.23 -6.93
N ALA A 33 23.30 20.53 -6.64
CA ALA A 33 22.53 21.59 -7.31
C ALA A 33 22.94 21.75 -8.78
N LEU A 34 24.23 21.66 -9.09
CA LEU A 34 24.75 21.71 -10.46
C LEU A 34 24.35 20.48 -11.29
N LEU A 35 24.46 19.27 -10.74
CA LEU A 35 23.96 18.04 -11.39
C LEU A 35 22.43 18.05 -11.58
N ARG A 36 21.69 18.84 -10.79
CA ARG A 36 20.23 19.02 -10.95
C ARG A 36 19.88 19.89 -12.15
N CYS A 37 20.64 20.96 -12.41
CA CYS A 37 20.49 21.77 -13.63
C CYS A 37 20.77 20.97 -14.92
N LEU A 38 21.57 19.90 -14.82
CA LEU A 38 21.93 19.02 -15.94
C LEU A 38 20.99 17.81 -16.12
N GLY A 39 19.81 17.78 -15.47
CA GLY A 39 18.79 16.74 -15.72
C GLY A 39 18.37 15.89 -14.52
N GLY A 40 18.52 16.41 -13.29
CA GLY A 40 18.04 15.74 -12.08
C GLY A 40 16.52 15.53 -12.04
N PRO A 41 16.01 14.63 -11.17
CA PRO A 41 14.57 14.43 -11.02
C PRO A 41 13.89 15.76 -10.60
N PRO A 42 12.75 16.12 -11.20
CA PRO A 42 12.07 17.36 -10.89
C PRO A 42 11.53 17.34 -9.46
N ARG A 43 11.47 18.51 -8.81
CA ARG A 43 10.77 18.65 -7.53
C ARG A 43 9.26 18.58 -7.73
N LEU A 44 8.53 18.15 -6.71
CA LEU A 44 7.08 18.19 -6.71
C LEU A 44 6.61 19.66 -6.76
N ARG A 45 5.64 19.95 -7.64
CA ARG A 45 5.07 21.30 -7.78
C ARG A 45 4.39 21.76 -6.48
N PRO A 46 4.46 23.05 -6.11
CA PRO A 46 3.88 23.56 -4.86
C PRO A 46 2.39 23.23 -4.70
N GLN A 47 1.61 23.26 -5.79
CA GLN A 47 0.18 22.97 -5.77
C GLN A 47 -0.13 21.52 -5.32
N LEU A 48 0.82 20.60 -5.50
CA LEU A 48 0.66 19.18 -5.16
C LEU A 48 1.14 18.84 -3.75
N ARG A 49 1.69 19.81 -3.00
CA ARG A 49 2.19 19.57 -1.64
C ARG A 49 1.10 19.19 -0.66
N GLY A 50 -0.10 19.79 -0.78
CA GLY A 50 -1.23 19.45 0.08
C GLY A 50 -1.63 17.97 -0.02
N GLU A 51 -1.71 17.44 -1.25
CA GLU A 51 -1.98 16.01 -1.44
C GLU A 51 -0.83 15.11 -0.95
N GLN A 52 0.43 15.55 -1.10
CA GLN A 52 1.57 14.82 -0.57
C GLN A 52 1.51 14.74 0.97
N GLU A 53 1.26 15.86 1.64
CA GLU A 53 1.15 15.91 3.11
C GLU A 53 -0.01 15.05 3.61
N LEU A 54 -1.17 15.12 2.94
CA LEU A 54 -2.31 14.26 3.22
C LEU A 54 -1.95 12.77 3.09
N ALA A 55 -1.30 12.38 1.99
CA ALA A 55 -0.90 10.99 1.77
C ALA A 55 0.05 10.47 2.86
N LEU A 56 0.99 11.31 3.30
CA LEU A 56 1.93 10.97 4.37
C LEU A 56 1.23 10.90 5.73
N ALA A 57 0.29 11.80 6.02
CA ALA A 57 -0.50 11.80 7.24
C ALA A 57 -1.41 10.56 7.31
N MET A 58 -2.10 10.22 6.21
CA MET A 58 -2.88 8.97 6.10
C MET A 58 -2.02 7.72 6.32
N ALA A 59 -0.79 7.71 5.83
CA ALA A 59 0.13 6.58 6.02
C ALA A 59 0.60 6.43 7.49
N GLN A 60 0.57 7.51 8.26
CA GLN A 60 0.93 7.55 9.69
C GLN A 60 -0.29 7.39 10.62
N CYS A 61 -1.50 7.58 10.08
CA CYS A 61 -2.74 7.42 10.81
C CYS A 61 -2.92 5.93 11.17
N ALA A 62 -2.97 5.65 12.48
CA ALA A 62 -3.27 4.33 12.99
C ALA A 62 -4.75 4.01 12.77
N LEU A 63 -5.07 2.72 12.74
CA LEU A 63 -6.46 2.30 12.79
C LEU A 63 -7.05 2.64 14.17
N ASP A 64 -8.12 3.43 14.18
CA ASP A 64 -8.89 3.77 15.37
C ASP A 64 -10.24 3.05 15.32
N ASP A 65 -10.50 2.18 16.30
CA ASP A 65 -11.74 1.40 16.41
C ASP A 65 -12.95 2.28 16.81
N SER A 66 -12.71 3.44 17.42
CA SER A 66 -13.77 4.41 17.75
C SER A 66 -14.29 5.15 16.51
N GLU A 67 -13.46 5.24 15.46
CA GLU A 67 -13.80 5.86 14.19
C GLU A 67 -14.55 4.89 13.27
N ARG A 68 -15.87 5.12 13.14
CA ARG A 68 -16.74 4.28 12.30
C ARG A 68 -16.28 4.18 10.85
N VAL A 69 -15.63 5.22 10.33
CA VAL A 69 -15.12 5.24 8.96
C VAL A 69 -14.04 4.18 8.78
N HIS A 70 -13.08 4.07 9.70
CA HIS A 70 -12.01 3.08 9.67
C HIS A 70 -12.55 1.64 9.66
N MET A 71 -13.60 1.38 10.45
CA MET A 71 -14.26 0.08 10.45
C MET A 71 -14.97 -0.26 9.15
N ARG A 72 -15.71 0.70 8.58
CA ARG A 72 -16.40 0.53 7.30
C ARG A 72 -15.42 0.32 6.15
N ILE A 73 -14.28 0.97 6.23
CA ILE A 73 -13.14 0.81 5.33
C ILE A 73 -12.65 -0.65 5.37
N LEU A 74 -12.29 -1.18 6.54
CA LEU A 74 -11.81 -2.56 6.70
C LEU A 74 -12.83 -3.59 6.20
N GLN A 75 -14.10 -3.42 6.57
CA GLN A 75 -15.17 -4.30 6.12
C GLN A 75 -15.36 -4.25 4.60
N THR A 76 -15.13 -3.09 3.97
CA THR A 76 -15.21 -2.97 2.51
C THR A 76 -14.09 -3.75 1.84
N ILE A 77 -12.85 -3.66 2.35
CA ILE A 77 -11.73 -4.49 1.87
C ILE A 77 -12.07 -5.97 2.00
N TYR A 78 -12.50 -6.40 3.19
CA TYR A 78 -12.82 -7.81 3.44
C TYR A 78 -13.87 -8.34 2.46
N ARG A 79 -14.98 -7.61 2.28
CA ARG A 79 -16.05 -7.99 1.34
C ARG A 79 -15.57 -8.03 -0.10
N GLN A 80 -14.71 -7.08 -0.50
CA GLN A 80 -14.13 -7.09 -1.84
C GLN A 80 -13.26 -8.33 -2.06
N LEU A 81 -12.35 -8.64 -1.13
CA LEU A 81 -11.41 -9.76 -1.25
C LEU A 81 -12.10 -11.13 -1.18
N THR A 82 -13.05 -11.29 -0.26
CA THR A 82 -13.74 -12.57 -0.03
C THR A 82 -14.99 -12.76 -0.89
N ARG A 83 -15.48 -11.69 -1.55
CA ARG A 83 -16.83 -11.61 -2.15
C ARG A 83 -17.96 -11.91 -1.15
N SER A 84 -17.67 -11.86 0.14
CA SER A 84 -18.69 -12.01 1.18
C SER A 84 -19.66 -10.84 1.13
N ARG A 85 -20.96 -11.15 1.26
CA ARG A 85 -22.02 -10.14 1.39
C ARG A 85 -22.23 -9.70 2.83
N LEU A 86 -21.62 -10.40 3.78
CA LEU A 86 -21.79 -10.16 5.21
C LEU A 86 -20.73 -9.17 5.71
N GLY A 87 -21.09 -8.40 6.75
CA GLY A 87 -20.11 -7.63 7.50
C GLY A 87 -19.16 -8.56 8.25
N CYS A 88 -17.87 -8.25 8.28
CA CYS A 88 -16.91 -8.99 9.10
C CYS A 88 -16.72 -8.28 10.46
N PRO A 89 -16.55 -9.05 11.55
CA PRO A 89 -16.19 -8.50 12.86
C PRO A 89 -14.78 -7.90 12.82
N ARG A 90 -14.47 -7.03 13.79
CA ARG A 90 -13.16 -6.37 13.89
C ARG A 90 -12.01 -7.37 14.12
N TYR A 91 -12.25 -8.40 14.91
CA TYR A 91 -11.27 -9.41 15.32
C TYR A 91 -11.73 -10.80 14.89
N GLY A 92 -10.79 -11.71 14.69
CA GLY A 92 -11.07 -13.13 14.44
C GLY A 92 -10.23 -13.77 13.32
N ALA A 93 -10.30 -15.11 13.26
CA ALA A 93 -9.52 -15.96 12.35
C ALA A 93 -9.73 -15.67 10.85
N HIS A 94 -10.87 -15.08 10.48
CA HIS A 94 -11.18 -14.72 9.09
C HIS A 94 -10.15 -13.75 8.45
N TRP A 95 -9.36 -13.04 9.26
CA TRP A 95 -8.25 -12.22 8.77
C TRP A 95 -7.02 -13.04 8.33
N GLU A 96 -6.85 -14.25 8.85
CA GLU A 96 -5.77 -15.17 8.45
C GLU A 96 -5.96 -15.67 7.01
N GLU A 97 -7.21 -15.85 6.59
CA GLU A 97 -7.57 -16.18 5.19
C GLU A 97 -7.10 -15.10 4.20
N LEU A 98 -6.98 -13.86 4.67
CA LEU A 98 -6.46 -12.74 3.88
C LEU A 98 -4.94 -12.57 4.02
N GLY A 99 -4.29 -13.46 4.75
CA GLY A 99 -2.85 -13.48 4.96
C GLY A 99 -2.36 -12.57 6.08
N PHE A 100 -3.22 -12.13 7.01
CA PHE A 100 -2.72 -11.58 8.27
C PHE A 100 -2.19 -12.72 9.14
N GLN A 101 -0.98 -12.55 9.69
CA GLN A 101 -0.38 -13.52 10.59
C GLN A 101 -0.49 -12.98 12.01
N GLY A 102 -1.07 -13.75 12.92
CA GLY A 102 -1.05 -13.46 14.35
C GLY A 102 0.37 -13.44 14.90
N ARG A 103 0.59 -12.77 16.04
CA ARG A 103 1.80 -13.00 16.84
C ARG A 103 1.77 -14.42 17.40
N THR A 104 2.22 -15.39 16.61
CA THR A 104 2.72 -16.67 17.12
C THR A 104 4.23 -16.64 16.99
N GLY A 105 4.88 -15.99 17.97
CA GLY A 105 6.29 -16.22 18.21
C GLY A 105 6.48 -17.55 18.91
N SER A 106 6.35 -18.66 18.18
CA SER A 106 6.90 -19.99 18.47
C SER A 106 6.21 -21.04 17.60
N SER A 107 6.96 -21.75 16.76
CA SER A 107 6.51 -23.01 16.16
C SER A 107 6.04 -23.99 17.23
N PRO A 108 5.09 -24.89 16.91
CA PRO A 108 5.53 -26.26 16.70
C PRO A 108 4.87 -26.93 15.48
N LEU A 109 5.72 -27.61 14.70
CA LEU A 109 5.55 -28.85 13.92
C LEU A 109 4.26 -29.13 13.08
N PRO A 110 4.39 -29.91 11.98
CA PRO A 110 3.26 -30.25 11.12
C PRO A 110 2.35 -31.29 11.81
N GLY A 111 1.14 -30.88 12.17
CA GLY A 111 0.11 -31.77 12.73
C GLY A 111 -0.80 -31.10 13.76
N ASP A 112 -0.32 -30.04 14.41
CA ASP A 112 -1.11 -29.31 15.40
C ASP A 112 -1.68 -28.04 14.76
N ILE A 113 -2.98 -28.06 14.45
CA ILE A 113 -3.73 -26.85 14.10
C ILE A 113 -3.71 -25.96 15.36
N PRO A 114 -3.03 -24.80 15.36
CA PRO A 114 -3.01 -23.95 16.53
C PRO A 114 -4.44 -23.48 16.82
N LYS A 115 -4.91 -23.69 18.05
CA LYS A 115 -6.17 -23.09 18.51
C LYS A 115 -6.02 -21.57 18.44
N ILE A 116 -6.71 -20.96 17.49
CA ILE A 116 -6.71 -19.52 17.23
C ILE A 116 -7.49 -18.82 18.35
N HIS A 117 -6.85 -17.87 19.04
CA HIS A 117 -7.53 -16.98 19.98
C HIS A 117 -8.45 -16.00 19.21
N PRO A 118 -9.70 -15.77 19.65
CA PRO A 118 -10.65 -14.86 18.98
C PRO A 118 -10.22 -13.38 18.99
N ASP A 119 -9.21 -13.01 19.78
CA ASP A 119 -8.78 -11.63 20.02
C ASP A 119 -7.61 -11.16 19.15
N LEU A 120 -7.37 -11.83 18.00
CA LEU A 120 -6.22 -11.51 17.16
C LEU A 120 -6.35 -10.10 16.53
N PRO A 121 -5.47 -9.14 16.85
CA PRO A 121 -5.55 -7.81 16.27
C PRO A 121 -5.10 -7.87 14.81
N VAL A 122 -5.98 -7.48 13.88
CA VAL A 122 -5.51 -6.89 12.61
C VAL A 122 -4.44 -5.86 12.98
N PRO A 123 -3.24 -5.89 12.38
CA PRO A 123 -2.15 -5.00 12.77
C PRO A 123 -2.69 -3.58 12.89
N SER A 124 -2.61 -3.01 14.10
CA SER A 124 -2.99 -1.61 14.40
C SER A 124 -2.23 -0.60 13.53
N GLN A 125 -1.21 -1.08 12.81
CA GLN A 125 -0.33 -0.37 11.90
C GLN A 125 -0.72 -0.53 10.43
N LEU A 126 -1.92 -1.01 10.10
CA LEU A 126 -2.41 -0.92 8.73
C LEU A 126 -2.37 0.53 8.29
N PRO A 127 -1.55 0.91 7.30
CA PRO A 127 -1.53 2.29 6.84
C PRO A 127 -2.92 2.60 6.29
N GLN A 128 -3.60 3.65 6.75
CA GLN A 128 -4.95 4.01 6.28
C GLN A 128 -4.98 4.43 4.80
N ALA A 129 -3.82 4.56 4.17
CA ALA A 129 -3.70 4.62 2.72
C ALA A 129 -4.13 3.29 2.05
N LEU A 130 -3.84 2.13 2.66
CA LEU A 130 -4.13 0.80 2.10
C LEU A 130 -5.56 0.63 1.58
N PRO A 131 -6.59 1.04 2.35
CA PRO A 131 -7.97 0.78 1.95
C PRO A 131 -8.56 1.84 1.04
N VAL A 132 -8.11 3.09 1.22
CA VAL A 132 -8.46 4.17 0.30
C VAL A 132 -7.95 3.75 -1.08
N LEU A 133 -6.73 3.24 -1.20
CA LEU A 133 -6.19 2.89 -2.51
C LEU A 133 -6.84 1.65 -3.20
N GLN A 134 -7.62 0.85 -2.46
CA GLN A 134 -8.23 -0.40 -2.95
C GLN A 134 -9.70 -0.27 -3.40
N SER A 135 -10.34 0.88 -3.17
CA SER A 135 -11.79 1.04 -3.38
C SER A 135 -12.20 1.51 -4.79
N GLN A 136 -11.28 1.46 -5.77
CA GLN A 136 -11.56 1.80 -7.17
C GLN A 136 -12.30 0.65 -7.90
N PRO A 137 -13.33 0.95 -8.71
CA PRO A 137 -14.18 -0.07 -9.34
C PRO A 137 -13.47 -0.94 -10.41
N HIS A 138 -12.29 -0.54 -10.88
CA HIS A 138 -11.50 -1.25 -11.90
C HIS A 138 -10.25 -1.94 -11.31
N TRP A 139 -10.17 -2.13 -9.99
CA TRP A 139 -9.03 -2.74 -9.30
C TRP A 139 -8.81 -4.20 -9.77
N PRO A 140 -7.70 -4.51 -10.48
CA PRO A 140 -7.47 -5.83 -11.09
C PRO A 140 -7.13 -7.02 -10.15
N PRO A 141 -6.70 -6.83 -8.88
CA PRO A 141 -6.30 -7.94 -8.02
C PRO A 141 -7.36 -8.95 -7.60
N LEU A 142 -8.65 -8.63 -7.57
CA LEU A 142 -9.65 -9.59 -7.07
C LEU A 142 -9.69 -10.88 -7.89
N GLY A 143 -9.52 -10.79 -9.21
CA GLY A 143 -9.42 -11.96 -10.09
C GLY A 143 -8.05 -12.65 -10.06
N MET A 144 -6.98 -11.95 -9.68
CA MET A 144 -5.65 -12.56 -9.52
C MET A 144 -5.50 -13.33 -8.21
N LEU A 145 -6.13 -12.85 -7.13
CA LEU A 145 -5.97 -13.42 -5.81
C LEU A 145 -6.50 -14.84 -5.67
N GLN A 146 -7.58 -15.15 -6.38
CA GLN A 146 -8.17 -16.50 -6.34
C GLN A 146 -7.30 -17.54 -7.06
N ARG A 147 -6.29 -17.13 -7.84
CA ARG A 147 -5.40 -18.05 -8.55
C ARG A 147 -4.11 -18.36 -7.80
N LEU A 148 -3.77 -17.57 -6.78
CA LEU A 148 -2.51 -17.71 -6.06
C LEU A 148 -2.75 -18.48 -4.75
N ASN A 149 -2.45 -19.78 -4.77
CA ASN A 149 -2.41 -20.58 -3.55
C ASN A 149 -1.43 -19.96 -2.54
N ASN A 150 -1.87 -19.79 -1.30
CA ASN A 150 -1.07 -19.31 -0.16
C ASN A 150 -0.40 -17.93 -0.35
N PHE A 151 -0.94 -17.04 -1.18
CA PHE A 151 -0.42 -15.68 -1.31
C PHE A 151 -0.87 -14.79 -0.12
N PRO A 152 0.05 -14.23 0.69
CA PRO A 152 -0.31 -13.48 1.90
C PRO A 152 -0.72 -12.04 1.57
N PHE A 153 -1.94 -11.87 1.01
CA PHE A 153 -2.41 -10.61 0.41
C PHE A 153 -2.21 -9.39 1.30
N CYS A 154 -2.74 -9.42 2.53
CA CYS A 154 -2.75 -8.27 3.41
C CYS A 154 -1.34 -7.85 3.86
N ILE A 155 -0.47 -8.81 4.19
CA ILE A 155 0.91 -8.51 4.55
C ILE A 155 1.67 -7.93 3.35
N MET A 156 1.48 -8.48 2.15
CA MET A 156 2.10 -7.94 0.94
C MET A 156 1.59 -6.54 0.62
N SER A 157 0.29 -6.33 0.76
CA SER A 157 -0.36 -5.04 0.60
C SER A 157 0.27 -3.97 1.50
N VAL A 158 0.45 -4.27 2.80
CA VAL A 158 1.10 -3.34 3.75
C VAL A 158 2.53 -3.02 3.32
N ASN A 159 3.30 -4.02 2.89
CA ASN A 159 4.65 -3.82 2.40
C ASN A 159 4.70 -2.96 1.14
N ILE A 160 3.78 -3.18 0.20
CA ILE A 160 3.68 -2.37 -1.03
C ILE A 160 3.35 -0.93 -0.69
N THR A 161 2.38 -0.68 0.20
CA THR A 161 2.05 0.69 0.63
C THR A 161 3.25 1.39 1.25
N ARG A 162 4.03 0.69 2.09
CA ARG A 162 5.29 1.23 2.61
C ARG A 162 6.27 1.59 1.49
N ILE A 163 6.47 0.73 0.50
CA ILE A 163 7.37 0.98 -0.64
C ILE A 163 6.90 2.21 -1.44
N VAL A 164 5.59 2.33 -1.70
CA VAL A 164 4.99 3.44 -2.46
C VAL A 164 5.13 4.76 -1.69
N ILE A 165 4.86 4.76 -0.39
CA ILE A 165 5.03 5.94 0.47
C ILE A 165 6.50 6.35 0.56
N GLN A 166 7.44 5.41 0.68
CA GLN A 166 8.86 5.71 0.63
C GLN A 166 9.28 6.32 -0.72
N ALA A 167 8.76 5.79 -1.84
CA ALA A 167 9.04 6.36 -3.16
C ALA A 167 8.54 7.82 -3.28
N LEU A 168 7.42 8.15 -2.63
CA LEU A 168 6.92 9.53 -2.52
C LEU A 168 7.84 10.40 -1.65
N GLN A 169 8.24 9.93 -0.47
CA GLN A 169 9.14 10.64 0.46
C GLN A 169 10.51 10.91 -0.17
N GLU A 170 11.01 9.98 -0.99
CA GLU A 170 12.27 10.11 -1.72
C GLU A 170 12.16 10.93 -3.03
N GLU A 171 11.02 11.58 -3.28
CA GLU A 171 10.74 12.37 -4.49
C GLU A 171 10.86 11.58 -5.82
N ARG A 172 10.80 10.25 -5.77
CA ARG A 172 10.93 9.37 -6.95
C ARG A 172 9.74 9.50 -7.90
N LEU A 173 8.60 9.96 -7.37
CA LEU A 173 7.33 10.08 -8.10
C LEU A 173 7.05 11.50 -8.60
N SER A 174 7.85 12.49 -8.20
CA SER A 174 7.62 13.92 -8.49
C SER A 174 7.41 14.20 -9.98
N ARG A 175 8.17 13.55 -10.86
CA ARG A 175 8.01 13.71 -12.32
C ARG A 175 6.63 13.26 -12.79
N GLU A 176 6.14 12.13 -12.28
CA GLU A 176 4.88 11.56 -12.68
C GLU A 176 3.69 12.29 -12.04
N CYS A 177 3.79 12.66 -10.76
CA CYS A 177 2.79 13.50 -10.10
C CYS A 177 2.66 14.86 -10.80
N ASN A 178 3.78 15.50 -11.16
CA ASN A 178 3.77 16.72 -11.95
C ASN A 178 3.22 16.52 -13.37
N ARG A 179 3.36 15.33 -13.96
CA ARG A 179 2.79 15.06 -15.28
C ARG A 179 1.27 14.89 -15.21
N ARG A 180 0.76 14.19 -14.19
CA ARG A 180 -0.67 13.90 -14.00
C ARG A 180 -1.43 14.98 -13.21
N GLN A 181 -0.73 15.97 -12.64
CA GLN A 181 -1.29 17.02 -11.76
C GLN A 181 -2.05 16.46 -10.54
N GLN A 182 -1.59 15.33 -9.99
CA GLN A 182 -2.19 14.70 -8.81
C GLN A 182 -1.17 13.80 -8.12
N VAL A 183 -1.25 13.64 -6.80
CA VAL A 183 -0.40 12.73 -6.02
C VAL A 183 -1.18 11.48 -5.67
N ILE A 184 -2.39 11.61 -5.10
CA ILE A 184 -3.16 10.48 -4.62
C ILE A 184 -3.46 9.48 -5.74
N GLY A 185 -3.87 9.96 -6.92
CA GLY A 185 -4.07 9.10 -8.09
C GLY A 185 -2.81 8.38 -8.56
N VAL A 186 -1.64 9.03 -8.50
CA VAL A 186 -0.37 8.37 -8.86
C VAL A 186 0.02 7.30 -7.84
N LEU A 187 -0.23 7.53 -6.55
CA LEU A 187 0.01 6.52 -5.51
C LEU A 187 -0.92 5.32 -5.67
N ASN A 188 -2.19 5.56 -6.00
CA ASN A 188 -3.18 4.53 -6.32
C ASN A 188 -2.70 3.62 -7.45
N ASP A 189 -2.37 4.23 -8.58
CA ASP A 189 -1.93 3.48 -9.76
C ASP A 189 -0.61 2.76 -9.50
N LEU A 190 0.32 3.38 -8.76
CA LEU A 190 1.59 2.75 -8.45
C LEU A 190 1.43 1.57 -7.49
N TYR A 191 0.54 1.70 -6.50
CA TYR A 191 0.14 0.62 -5.61
C TYR A 191 -0.46 -0.56 -6.41
N ALA A 192 -1.40 -0.30 -7.34
CA ALA A 192 -1.94 -1.29 -8.28
C ALA A 192 -0.84 -1.98 -9.10
N ALA A 193 0.03 -1.17 -9.70
CA ALA A 193 1.07 -1.66 -10.59
C ALA A 193 2.11 -2.51 -9.84
N ALA A 194 2.47 -2.11 -8.62
CA ALA A 194 3.35 -2.87 -7.75
C ALA A 194 2.71 -4.19 -7.32
N PHE A 195 1.42 -4.17 -6.98
CA PHE A 195 0.68 -5.40 -6.64
C PHE A 195 0.65 -6.38 -7.81
N LEU A 196 0.32 -5.89 -9.01
CA LEU A 196 0.29 -6.69 -10.24
C LEU A 196 1.67 -7.26 -10.59
N ARG A 197 2.74 -6.50 -10.36
CA ARG A 197 4.11 -7.01 -10.56
C ARG A 197 4.44 -8.10 -9.56
N LEU A 198 4.12 -7.89 -8.28
CA LEU A 198 4.37 -8.85 -7.22
C LEU A 198 3.61 -10.16 -7.45
N SER A 199 2.33 -10.09 -7.79
CA SER A 199 1.50 -11.29 -8.06
C SER A 199 2.07 -12.12 -9.21
N ARG A 200 2.49 -11.48 -10.30
CA ARG A 200 3.14 -12.17 -11.43
C ARG A 200 4.47 -12.80 -11.04
N LEU A 201 5.31 -12.08 -10.29
CA LEU A 201 6.58 -12.62 -9.80
C LEU A 201 6.36 -13.84 -8.89
N TRP A 202 5.38 -13.74 -8.00
CA TRP A 202 4.99 -14.81 -7.10
C TRP A 202 4.53 -16.05 -7.88
N GLU A 203 3.68 -15.86 -8.89
CA GLU A 203 3.20 -16.97 -9.74
C GLU A 203 4.35 -17.61 -10.55
N GLN A 204 5.16 -16.80 -11.22
CA GLN A 204 6.22 -17.25 -12.11
C GLN A 204 7.35 -18.00 -11.40
N GLN A 205 7.60 -17.67 -10.13
CA GLN A 205 8.72 -18.22 -9.37
C GLN A 205 8.25 -19.12 -8.22
N HIS A 206 6.99 -19.57 -8.23
CA HIS A 206 6.40 -20.40 -7.17
C HIS A 206 6.66 -19.83 -5.77
N GLY A 207 6.25 -18.57 -5.59
CA GLY A 207 6.50 -17.81 -4.38
C GLY A 207 5.95 -18.46 -3.11
N THR A 208 6.68 -18.27 -2.02
CA THR A 208 6.35 -18.74 -0.67
C THR A 208 6.61 -17.63 0.35
N VAL A 209 6.04 -17.75 1.54
CA VAL A 209 6.29 -16.77 2.61
C VAL A 209 7.79 -16.67 2.94
N ALA A 210 8.54 -17.77 2.82
CA ALA A 210 9.97 -17.80 3.09
C ALA A 210 10.81 -16.95 2.09
N ASN A 211 10.40 -16.90 0.81
CA ASN A 211 11.11 -16.12 -0.21
C ASN A 211 10.49 -14.74 -0.48
N ALA A 212 9.42 -14.37 0.24
CA ALA A 212 8.75 -13.07 0.17
C ALA A 212 9.71 -11.87 0.23
N GLY A 213 10.73 -11.94 1.08
CA GLY A 213 11.72 -10.87 1.22
C GLY A 213 12.48 -10.56 -0.08
N PHE A 214 12.75 -11.57 -0.91
CA PHE A 214 13.43 -11.38 -2.20
C PHE A 214 12.53 -10.63 -3.19
N PHE A 215 11.26 -11.02 -3.29
CA PHE A 215 10.31 -10.34 -4.17
C PHE A 215 10.06 -8.90 -3.75
N LEU A 216 9.94 -8.64 -2.44
CA LEU A 216 9.76 -7.28 -1.92
C LEU A 216 10.97 -6.38 -2.24
N LYS A 217 12.20 -6.92 -2.17
CA LYS A 217 13.42 -6.18 -2.53
C LYS A 217 13.47 -5.87 -4.03
N GLU A 218 13.12 -6.83 -4.88
CA GLU A 218 13.00 -6.60 -6.33
C GLU A 218 11.91 -5.55 -6.64
N LEU A 219 10.77 -5.66 -5.95
CA LEU A 219 9.66 -4.75 -6.12
C LEU A 219 10.00 -3.32 -5.69
N GLU A 220 10.71 -3.16 -4.56
CA GLU A 220 11.20 -1.85 -4.11
C GLU A 220 12.12 -1.21 -5.14
N LEU A 221 13.07 -1.97 -5.69
CA LEU A 221 13.98 -1.50 -6.73
C LEU A 221 13.22 -1.04 -7.98
N SER A 222 12.26 -1.85 -8.47
CA SER A 222 11.48 -1.49 -9.66
C SER A 222 10.59 -0.27 -9.43
N THR A 223 9.94 -0.18 -8.26
CA THR A 223 9.06 0.93 -7.87
C THR A 223 9.84 2.23 -7.72
N LYS A 224 11.01 2.22 -7.09
CA LYS A 224 11.83 3.43 -6.89
C LYS A 224 12.63 3.82 -8.13
N LYS A 225 13.18 2.86 -8.88
CA LYS A 225 14.04 3.17 -10.05
C LYS A 225 13.25 3.45 -11.32
N LYS A 226 12.16 2.73 -11.56
CA LYS A 226 11.40 2.80 -12.82
C LYS A 226 9.88 2.86 -12.61
N PRO A 227 9.35 3.81 -11.79
CA PRO A 227 7.92 3.89 -11.49
C PRO A 227 7.04 4.02 -12.75
N ARG A 228 7.50 4.79 -13.74
CA ARG A 228 6.78 4.96 -15.01
C ARG A 228 6.65 3.67 -15.81
N GLN A 229 7.64 2.77 -15.77
CA GLN A 229 7.54 1.48 -16.46
C GLN A 229 6.51 0.58 -15.78
N LEU A 230 6.44 0.63 -14.45
CA LEU A 230 5.46 -0.11 -13.66
C LEU A 230 4.04 0.38 -13.99
N LEU A 231 3.81 1.69 -13.99
CA LEU A 231 2.53 2.30 -14.36
C LEU A 231 2.10 1.93 -15.79
N LYS A 232 3.01 1.96 -16.77
CA LYS A 232 2.72 1.52 -18.14
C LYS A 232 2.33 0.04 -18.21
N SER A 233 2.95 -0.82 -17.40
CA SER A 233 2.62 -2.25 -17.33
C SER A 233 1.20 -2.47 -16.79
N LEU A 234 0.75 -1.65 -15.85
CA LEU A 234 -0.63 -1.64 -15.37
C LEU A 234 -1.59 -1.13 -16.45
N GLU A 235 -1.29 0.00 -17.09
CA GLU A 235 -2.11 0.56 -18.18
C GLU A 235 -2.32 -0.49 -19.29
N ALA A 236 -1.25 -1.17 -19.71
CA ALA A 236 -1.29 -2.23 -20.72
C ALA A 236 -2.02 -3.51 -20.27
N TYR A 237 -2.18 -3.73 -18.96
CA TYR A 237 -2.97 -4.84 -18.42
C TYR A 237 -4.46 -4.49 -18.39
N LEU A 238 -4.80 -3.26 -18.02
CA LEU A 238 -6.18 -2.76 -17.96
C LEU A 238 -6.79 -2.55 -19.35
N SER A 239 -5.97 -2.33 -20.37
CA SER A 239 -6.41 -2.16 -21.75
C SER A 239 -6.67 -3.48 -22.50
N ARG A 240 -6.60 -4.63 -21.82
CA ARG A 240 -6.87 -5.97 -22.36
C ARG A 240 -8.23 -6.44 -21.88
#